data_AF-A0A2V8TZV1-F1
#
_entry.id   AF-A0A2V8TZV1-F1
#
_cell.length_a   1.000
_cell.length_b   1.000
_cell.length_c   1.000
_cell.angle_alpha   90.00
_cell.angle_beta   90.00
_cell.angle_gamma   90.00
#
_symmetry.space_group_name_H-M   'P 1'
#
loop_
_entity.id
_entity.type
_entity.pdbx_description
1 polymer ?
#
loop_
_entity_poly.entity_id
_entity_poly.type
_entity_poly.pdbx_seq_one_letter_code
_entity_poly.pdbx_strand_id
1 'polypeptide(L)'
;MASLVQQGLNPGGPVALRLLHFEACPFCEKVRLSLARMGLAYEGETIEPDDRRRVEEVSGQRLVPVLCDEDRIIPDSTRILRYLIARYGDKNMLPADPAEQALAWIVEDYADEVLGPLLRSILEARSSSGAHLQPAERRELERHLETQYRNLEQLFSQRNFVFGGAPGLADIALYAFLSRLVQDGQREISAGFPHLKAWYGRMETL
;
A
#
# COMPACT_ATOMS: atom_id res chain seq x y z
N MET A 1 -29.12 -6.19 41.74
CA MET A 1 -29.11 -4.82 41.17
C MET A 1 -28.23 -4.85 39.92
N ALA A 2 -28.70 -5.44 38.82
CA ALA A 2 -29.32 -4.70 37.69
C ALA A 2 -28.40 -3.56 37.22
N SER A 3 -27.59 -3.78 36.17
CA SER A 3 -27.93 -3.50 34.77
C SER A 3 -28.33 -2.04 34.53
N LEU A 4 -27.46 -1.29 33.86
CA LEU A 4 -27.77 -0.18 32.95
C LEU A 4 -26.60 -0.12 31.95
N VAL A 5 -26.69 -0.89 30.86
CA VAL A 5 -27.25 -0.47 29.56
C VAL A 5 -26.25 0.37 28.77
N GLN A 6 -25.68 -0.30 27.77
CA GLN A 6 -25.33 0.18 26.43
C GLN A 6 -25.46 1.70 26.21
N GLN A 7 -24.33 2.35 25.98
CA GLN A 7 -24.31 3.55 25.14
C GLN A 7 -23.70 3.19 23.80
N GLY A 8 -24.41 3.58 22.75
CA GLY A 8 -24.27 3.12 21.39
C GLY A 8 -22.88 3.37 20.80
N LEU A 9 -22.51 2.49 19.89
CA LEU A 9 -21.63 2.82 18.77
C LEU A 9 -22.18 4.09 18.11
N ASN A 10 -21.50 5.22 18.32
CA ASN A 10 -21.73 6.44 17.55
C ASN A 10 -21.09 6.24 16.16
N PRO A 11 -21.85 6.24 15.05
CA PRO A 11 -21.29 6.14 13.71
C PRO A 11 -20.82 7.51 13.15
N GLY A 12 -20.46 8.47 14.01
CA GLY A 12 -20.17 9.85 13.58
C GLY A 12 -19.55 10.76 14.64
N GLY A 13 -18.56 10.26 15.41
CA GLY A 13 -17.72 11.10 16.26
C GLY A 13 -16.67 11.89 15.45
N PRO A 14 -16.08 12.98 15.99
CA PRO A 14 -15.09 13.80 15.29
C PRO A 14 -13.93 12.91 14.84
N VAL A 15 -13.46 13.11 13.60
CA VAL A 15 -12.48 12.25 12.94
C VAL A 15 -11.19 12.17 13.79
N ALA A 16 -10.98 11.04 14.46
CA ALA A 16 -9.82 10.84 15.36
C ALA A 16 -8.54 10.48 14.60
N LEU A 17 -8.67 9.97 13.38
CA LEU A 17 -7.56 9.56 12.52
C LEU A 17 -7.21 10.67 11.54
N ARG A 18 -5.96 11.14 11.56
CA ARG A 18 -5.40 12.02 10.54
C ARG A 18 -4.23 11.36 9.86
N LEU A 19 -4.18 11.40 8.53
CA LEU A 19 -3.10 10.81 7.74
C LEU A 19 -2.34 11.92 7.01
N LEU A 20 -1.07 12.11 7.33
CA LEU A 20 -0.19 12.94 6.52
C LEU A 20 0.30 12.10 5.35
N HIS A 21 -0.02 12.52 4.12
CA HIS A 21 0.22 11.74 2.91
C HIS A 21 0.45 12.61 1.68
N PHE A 22 0.85 12.00 0.56
CA PHE A 22 0.66 12.59 -0.76
C PHE A 22 0.18 11.52 -1.75
N GLU A 23 -0.48 11.97 -2.82
CA GLU A 23 -1.29 11.10 -3.69
C GLU A 23 -0.47 10.03 -4.41
N ALA A 24 0.65 10.44 -5.04
CA ALA A 24 1.52 9.56 -5.83
C ALA A 24 2.42 8.63 -4.97
N CYS A 25 2.27 8.60 -3.65
CA CYS A 25 3.07 7.75 -2.78
C CYS A 25 2.45 6.34 -2.66
N PRO A 26 3.12 5.26 -3.10
CA PRO A 26 2.58 3.90 -2.95
C PRO A 26 2.43 3.50 -1.48
N PHE A 27 3.37 3.90 -0.61
CA PHE A 27 3.28 3.65 0.83
C PHE A 27 2.05 4.32 1.46
N CYS A 28 1.70 5.53 1.00
CA CYS A 28 0.48 6.19 1.44
C CYS A 28 -0.77 5.52 0.85
N GLU A 29 -0.76 5.15 -0.42
CA GLU A 29 -1.87 4.45 -1.07
C GLU A 29 -2.18 3.13 -0.35
N LYS A 30 -1.16 2.34 0.01
CA LYS A 30 -1.30 1.12 0.83
C LYS A 30 -2.07 1.39 2.13
N VAL A 31 -1.74 2.47 2.85
CA VAL A 31 -2.44 2.87 4.09
C VAL A 31 -3.87 3.34 3.80
N ARG A 32 -4.09 4.17 2.76
CA ARG A 32 -5.42 4.67 2.40
C ARG A 32 -6.37 3.55 2.00
N LEU A 33 -5.91 2.60 1.18
CA LEU A 33 -6.67 1.42 0.78
C LEU A 33 -7.00 0.53 1.99
N SER A 34 -6.06 0.40 2.93
CA SER A 34 -6.29 -0.36 4.17
C SER A 34 -7.33 0.33 5.06
N LEU A 35 -7.24 1.65 5.25
CA LEU A 35 -8.26 2.43 5.98
C LEU A 35 -9.65 2.26 5.35
N ALA A 36 -9.74 2.37 4.02
CA ALA A 36 -10.98 2.18 3.28
C ALA A 36 -11.54 0.75 3.45
N ARG A 37 -10.70 -0.27 3.29
CA ARG A 37 -11.11 -1.68 3.48
C ARG A 37 -11.56 -1.96 4.90
N MET A 38 -10.92 -1.34 5.88
CA MET A 38 -11.30 -1.44 7.29
C MET A 38 -12.52 -0.57 7.64
N GLY A 39 -13.06 0.23 6.71
CA GLY A 39 -14.17 1.14 6.98
C GLY A 39 -13.83 2.19 8.04
N LEU A 40 -12.57 2.63 8.08
CA LEU A 40 -12.08 3.64 9.02
C LEU A 40 -12.05 5.01 8.32
N ALA A 41 -12.87 5.93 8.82
CA ALA A 41 -12.84 7.32 8.37
C ALA A 41 -11.57 8.02 8.89
N TYR A 42 -10.97 8.84 8.04
CA TYR A 42 -9.78 9.62 8.37
C TYR A 42 -9.79 10.97 7.66
N GLU A 43 -9.07 11.93 8.21
CA GLU A 43 -8.78 13.22 7.58
C GLU A 43 -7.41 13.15 6.88
N GLY A 44 -7.38 13.40 5.59
CA GLY A 44 -6.14 13.45 4.82
C GLY A 44 -5.50 14.84 4.90
N GLU A 45 -4.26 14.91 5.35
CA GLU A 45 -3.43 16.11 5.26
C GLU A 45 -2.41 15.92 4.14
N THR A 46 -2.65 16.57 3.00
CA THR A 46 -1.76 16.48 1.83
C THR A 46 -0.47 17.24 2.10
N ILE A 47 0.65 16.53 1.98
CA ILE A 47 2.01 17.05 2.14
C ILE A 47 2.62 17.25 0.76
N GLU A 48 3.05 18.48 0.48
CA GLU A 48 3.80 18.78 -0.73
C GLU A 48 5.14 18.00 -0.75
N PRO A 49 5.50 17.31 -1.84
CA PRO A 49 6.69 16.46 -1.87
C PRO A 49 7.99 17.18 -1.50
N ASP A 50 8.11 18.46 -1.87
CA ASP A 50 9.29 19.31 -1.64
C ASP A 50 9.28 20.03 -0.29
N ASP A 51 8.15 20.06 0.42
CA ASP A 51 8.01 20.68 1.74
C ASP A 51 7.62 19.67 2.81
N ARG A 52 8.63 19.14 3.51
CA ARG A 52 8.45 18.14 4.58
C ARG A 52 8.46 18.73 5.99
N ARG A 53 8.47 20.06 6.16
CA ARG A 53 8.51 20.68 7.51
C ARG A 53 7.37 20.20 8.39
N ARG A 54 6.16 20.12 7.81
CA ARG A 54 4.98 19.67 8.54
C ARG A 54 5.08 18.24 9.06
N VAL A 55 5.68 17.33 8.28
CA VAL A 55 5.91 15.95 8.69
C VAL A 55 6.93 15.88 9.83
N GLU A 56 7.99 16.69 9.73
CA GLU A 56 9.06 16.79 10.73
C GLU A 56 8.55 17.36 12.06
N GLU A 57 7.72 18.40 12.02
CA GLU A 57 7.05 18.97 13.19
C GLU A 57 6.18 17.95 13.91
N VAL A 58 5.46 17.09 13.16
CA VAL A 58 4.54 16.11 13.74
C VAL A 58 5.29 14.87 14.23
N SER A 59 6.22 14.32 13.44
CA SER A 59 6.78 12.99 13.67
C SER A 59 8.27 12.95 14.02
N GLY A 60 8.97 14.08 13.96
CA GLY A 60 10.43 14.15 14.13
C GLY A 60 11.23 13.58 12.96
N GLN A 61 10.57 13.24 11.84
CA GLN A 61 11.19 12.70 10.63
C GLN A 61 10.46 13.23 9.38
N ARG A 62 10.97 12.93 8.16
CA ARG A 62 10.55 13.64 6.93
C ARG A 62 9.73 12.81 5.93
N LEU A 63 9.54 11.52 6.19
CA LEU A 63 8.86 10.57 5.31
C LEU A 63 7.37 10.50 5.60
N VAL A 64 6.58 10.22 4.56
CA VAL A 64 5.16 9.86 4.69
C VAL A 64 4.98 8.38 4.33
N PRO A 65 3.90 7.72 4.76
CA PRO A 65 2.79 8.22 5.58
C PRO A 65 3.13 8.42 7.06
N VAL A 66 2.38 9.31 7.73
CA VAL A 66 2.30 9.39 9.19
C VAL A 66 0.83 9.39 9.61
N LEU A 67 0.44 8.43 10.45
CA LEU A 67 -0.89 8.39 11.04
C LEU A 67 -0.85 9.06 12.42
N CYS A 68 -1.77 9.99 12.66
CA CYS A 68 -2.09 10.51 13.97
C CYS A 68 -3.41 9.87 14.44
N ASP A 69 -3.41 9.32 15.65
CA ASP A 69 -4.60 8.77 16.30
C ASP A 69 -4.64 9.26 17.74
N GLU A 70 -5.51 10.24 18.02
CA GLU A 70 -5.54 10.99 19.28
C GLU A 70 -4.18 11.63 19.59
N ASP A 71 -3.50 11.17 20.65
CA ASP A 71 -2.17 11.60 21.10
C ASP A 71 -1.02 10.78 20.51
N ARG A 72 -1.33 9.75 19.70
CA ARG A 72 -0.35 8.84 19.12
C ARG A 72 0.07 9.28 17.73
N ILE A 73 1.36 9.17 17.47
CA ILE A 73 1.97 9.47 16.18
C ILE A 73 2.70 8.23 15.71
N ILE A 74 2.24 7.65 14.60
CA ILE A 74 2.75 6.41 14.04
C ILE A 74 3.30 6.72 12.64
N PRO A 75 4.62 6.93 12.51
CA PRO A 75 5.29 6.93 11.21
C PRO A 75 5.46 5.49 10.70
N ASP A 76 5.83 5.37 9.42
CA ASP A 76 6.05 4.11 8.70
C ASP A 76 4.78 3.34 8.31
N SER A 77 4.66 3.01 7.03
CA SER A 77 3.44 2.40 6.49
C SER A 77 3.14 1.02 7.09
N THR A 78 4.15 0.16 7.25
CA THR A 78 4.00 -1.17 7.85
C THR A 78 3.62 -1.07 9.32
N ARG A 79 4.23 -0.15 10.08
CA ARG A 79 3.87 0.11 11.48
C ARG A 79 2.46 0.65 11.62
N ILE A 80 2.03 1.54 10.72
CA ILE A 80 0.64 2.01 10.66
C ILE A 80 -0.32 0.84 10.46
N LEU A 81 -0.07 -0.05 9.49
CA LEU A 81 -0.95 -1.20 9.22
C LEU A 81 -1.05 -2.14 10.42
N ARG A 82 0.09 -2.44 11.06
CA ARG A 82 0.11 -3.24 12.29
C ARG A 82 -0.67 -2.58 13.42
N TYR A 83 -0.49 -1.27 13.60
CA TYR A 83 -1.23 -0.49 14.59
C TYR A 83 -2.74 -0.54 14.34
N LEU A 84 -3.16 -0.28 13.10
CA LEU A 84 -4.58 -0.29 12.72
C LEU A 84 -5.22 -1.66 12.99
N ILE A 85 -4.58 -2.75 12.55
CA ILE A 85 -5.07 -4.12 12.78
C ILE A 85 -5.20 -4.41 14.28
N ALA A 86 -4.18 -4.06 15.08
CA ALA A 86 -4.19 -4.30 16.52
C ALA A 86 -5.23 -3.45 17.26
N ARG A 87 -5.41 -2.19 16.86
CA ARG A 87 -6.24 -1.20 17.58
C ARG A 87 -7.72 -1.23 17.17
N TYR A 88 -8.00 -1.48 15.89
CA TYR A 88 -9.33 -1.41 15.27
C TYR A 88 -9.84 -2.77 14.79
N GLY A 89 -9.06 -3.84 15.01
CA GLY A 89 -9.37 -5.21 14.59
C GLY A 89 -8.96 -5.49 13.15
N ASP A 90 -8.70 -6.75 12.84
CA ASP A 90 -8.17 -7.18 11.55
C ASP A 90 -9.11 -6.88 10.36
N LYS A 91 -10.42 -7.02 10.53
CA LYS A 91 -11.42 -6.77 9.47
C LYS A 91 -11.11 -7.48 8.13
N ASN A 92 -10.57 -8.69 8.19
CA ASN A 92 -10.15 -9.49 7.02
C ASN A 92 -9.03 -8.84 6.23
N MET A 93 -8.11 -8.15 6.92
CA MET A 93 -6.82 -7.72 6.37
C MET A 93 -5.86 -8.90 6.33
N LEU A 94 -5.92 -9.81 7.29
CA LEU A 94 -5.06 -10.98 7.36
C LEU A 94 -5.86 -12.28 7.19
N PRO A 95 -5.25 -13.33 6.64
CA PRO A 95 -5.84 -14.67 6.61
C PRO A 95 -5.99 -15.25 8.03
N ALA A 96 -6.86 -16.25 8.18
CA ALA A 96 -7.13 -16.86 9.48
C ALA A 96 -5.97 -17.73 9.99
N ASP A 97 -5.23 -18.38 9.08
CA ASP A 97 -4.12 -19.25 9.43
C ASP A 97 -2.87 -18.42 9.82
N PRO A 98 -2.25 -18.65 11.00
CA PRO A 98 -1.08 -17.87 11.43
C PRO A 98 0.13 -17.94 10.50
N ALA A 99 0.35 -19.05 9.79
CA ALA A 99 1.44 -19.16 8.85
C ALA A 99 1.15 -18.32 7.59
N GLU A 100 -0.10 -18.34 7.12
CA GLU A 100 -0.54 -17.44 6.06
C GLU A 100 -0.47 -15.95 6.48
N GLN A 101 -0.71 -15.62 7.75
CA GLN A 101 -0.52 -14.24 8.24
C GLN A 101 0.94 -13.81 8.11
N ALA A 102 1.88 -14.68 8.49
CA ALA A 102 3.30 -14.42 8.32
C ALA A 102 3.66 -14.24 6.84
N LEU A 103 3.11 -15.08 5.96
CA LEU A 103 3.28 -14.94 4.51
C LEU A 103 2.68 -13.64 3.97
N ALA A 104 1.57 -13.16 4.52
CA ALA A 104 0.96 -11.89 4.10
C ALA A 104 1.89 -10.71 4.37
N TRP A 105 2.55 -10.71 5.53
CA TRP A 105 3.59 -9.71 5.84
C TRP A 105 4.83 -9.87 4.95
N ILE A 106 5.23 -11.09 4.60
CA ILE A 106 6.33 -11.30 3.63
C ILE A 106 5.99 -10.73 2.25
N VAL A 107 4.74 -10.86 1.79
CA VAL A 107 4.30 -10.27 0.51
C VAL A 107 4.25 -8.74 0.59
N GLU A 108 3.88 -8.19 1.75
CA GLU A 108 3.94 -6.75 1.98
C GLU A 108 5.39 -6.22 2.01
N ASP A 109 6.32 -6.92 2.68
CA ASP A 109 7.75 -6.64 2.62
C ASP A 109 8.28 -6.73 1.18
N TYR A 110 7.84 -7.72 0.40
CA TYR A 110 8.19 -7.82 -1.03
C TYR A 110 7.72 -6.59 -1.83
N ALA A 111 6.53 -6.05 -1.55
CA ALA A 111 6.07 -4.83 -2.20
C ALA A 111 6.99 -3.65 -1.86
N ASP A 112 7.32 -3.47 -0.58
CA ASP A 112 8.12 -2.35 -0.11
C ASP A 112 9.59 -2.43 -0.57
N GLU A 113 10.20 -3.62 -0.48
CA GLU A 113 11.64 -3.84 -0.69
C GLU A 113 12.02 -4.27 -2.11
N VAL A 114 11.07 -4.77 -2.91
CA VAL A 114 11.33 -5.16 -4.31
C VAL A 114 10.62 -4.23 -5.28
N LEU A 115 9.30 -4.07 -5.16
CA LEU A 115 8.54 -3.22 -6.07
C LEU A 115 8.80 -1.73 -5.82
N GLY A 116 9.04 -1.33 -4.57
CA GLY A 116 9.37 0.05 -4.19
C GLY A 116 10.63 0.59 -4.89
N PRO A 117 11.80 -0.05 -4.70
CA PRO A 117 13.03 0.36 -5.41
C PRO A 117 12.90 0.30 -6.92
N LEU A 118 12.21 -0.74 -7.46
CA LEU A 118 11.97 -0.87 -8.90
C LEU A 118 11.15 0.30 -9.45
N LEU A 119 10.05 0.65 -8.78
CA LEU A 119 9.22 1.81 -9.13
C LEU A 119 10.05 3.09 -9.10
N ARG A 120 10.83 3.31 -8.03
CA ARG A 120 11.72 4.48 -7.93
C ARG A 120 12.66 4.57 -9.14
N SER A 121 13.37 3.49 -9.46
CA SER A 121 14.28 3.46 -10.61
C SER A 121 13.56 3.72 -11.95
N ILE A 122 12.32 3.22 -12.12
CA ILE A 122 11.52 3.48 -13.32
C ILE A 122 11.11 4.96 -13.40
N LEU A 123 10.68 5.57 -12.29
CA LEU A 123 10.31 6.98 -12.24
C LEU A 123 11.52 7.90 -12.48
N GLU A 124 12.66 7.59 -11.87
CA GLU A 124 13.92 8.32 -12.08
C GLU A 124 14.38 8.26 -13.54
N ALA A 125 14.33 7.07 -14.16
CA ALA A 125 14.68 6.88 -15.56
C ALA A 125 13.75 7.60 -16.55
N ARG A 126 12.58 8.04 -16.09
CA ARG A 126 11.59 8.81 -16.85
C ARG A 126 11.70 10.30 -16.63
N SER A 127 12.21 10.74 -15.48
CA SER A 127 12.33 12.16 -15.17
C SER A 127 13.25 12.84 -16.19
N SER A 128 12.85 14.02 -16.66
CA SER A 128 13.66 14.88 -17.52
C SER A 128 14.93 15.40 -16.83
N SER A 129 14.98 15.33 -15.50
CA SER A 129 16.16 15.62 -14.66
C SER A 129 16.95 14.36 -14.29
N GLY A 130 16.48 13.16 -14.67
CA GLY A 130 17.07 11.89 -14.31
C GLY A 130 18.37 11.58 -15.04
N ALA A 131 19.22 10.75 -14.44
CA ALA A 131 20.37 10.17 -15.12
C ALA A 131 19.88 9.45 -16.39
N HIS A 132 20.39 9.83 -17.56
CA HIS A 132 20.18 9.07 -18.78
C HIS A 132 20.75 7.67 -18.58
N LEU A 133 19.88 6.71 -18.25
CA LEU A 133 20.27 5.32 -18.14
C LEU A 133 20.92 4.87 -19.45
N GLN A 134 22.10 4.30 -19.33
CA GLN A 134 22.75 3.64 -20.45
C GLN A 134 21.85 2.51 -20.97
N PRO A 135 21.95 2.17 -22.28
CA PRO A 135 21.11 1.12 -22.85
C PRO A 135 21.17 -0.22 -22.11
N ALA A 136 22.31 -0.55 -21.49
CA ALA A 136 22.45 -1.75 -20.68
C ALA A 136 21.66 -1.68 -19.36
N GLU A 137 21.73 -0.56 -18.65
CA GLU A 137 20.99 -0.32 -17.40
C GLU A 137 19.49 -0.31 -17.65
N ARG A 138 19.04 0.30 -18.76
CA ARG A 138 17.64 0.24 -19.18
C ARG A 138 17.19 -1.20 -19.43
N ARG A 139 17.98 -2.01 -20.13
CA ARG A 139 17.65 -3.43 -20.36
C ARG A 139 17.60 -4.24 -19.06
N GLU A 140 18.48 -3.94 -18.11
CA GLU A 140 18.47 -4.54 -16.78
C GLU A 140 17.17 -4.23 -16.04
N LEU A 141 16.78 -2.95 -16.02
CA LEU A 141 15.57 -2.48 -15.37
C LEU A 141 14.30 -3.12 -15.96
N GLU A 142 14.19 -3.17 -17.29
CA GLU A 142 13.03 -3.82 -17.94
C GLU A 142 12.99 -5.33 -17.67
N ARG A 143 14.15 -6.00 -17.65
CA ARG A 143 14.20 -7.44 -17.32
C ARG A 143 13.83 -7.70 -15.86
N HIS A 144 14.22 -6.81 -14.96
CA HIS A 144 13.84 -6.90 -13.55
C HIS A 144 12.32 -6.75 -13.41
N LEU A 145 11.71 -5.77 -14.08
CA LEU A 145 10.26 -5.61 -14.13
C LEU A 145 9.55 -6.84 -14.71
N GLU A 146 10.02 -7.36 -15.85
CA GLU A 146 9.44 -8.54 -16.48
C GLU A 146 9.51 -9.77 -15.55
N THR A 147 10.59 -9.89 -14.79
CA THR A 147 10.73 -10.95 -13.77
C THR A 147 9.66 -10.85 -12.70
N GLN A 148 9.39 -9.64 -12.19
CA GLN A 148 8.34 -9.45 -11.19
C GLN A 148 6.94 -9.70 -11.77
N TYR A 149 6.67 -9.28 -13.02
CA TYR A 149 5.41 -9.61 -13.69
C TYR A 149 5.23 -11.11 -13.87
N ARG A 150 6.29 -11.86 -14.22
CA ARG A 150 6.23 -13.32 -14.35
C ARG A 150 5.97 -14.02 -13.02
N ASN A 151 6.59 -13.55 -11.94
CA ASN A 151 6.38 -14.09 -10.59
C ASN A 151 4.91 -13.91 -10.16
N LEU A 152 4.36 -12.71 -10.37
CA LEU A 152 2.98 -12.41 -10.04
C LEU A 152 1.98 -13.13 -10.95
N GLU A 153 2.29 -13.24 -12.24
CA GLU A 153 1.50 -14.04 -13.20
C GLU A 153 1.38 -15.50 -12.73
N GLN A 154 2.50 -16.10 -12.29
CA GLN A 154 2.49 -17.45 -11.73
C GLN A 154 1.63 -17.52 -10.46
N LEU A 155 1.75 -16.54 -9.55
CA LEU A 155 0.94 -16.49 -8.33
C LEU A 155 -0.56 -16.45 -8.63
N PHE A 156 -0.98 -15.62 -9.58
CA PHE A 156 -2.39 -15.44 -9.94
C PHE A 156 -2.92 -16.47 -10.94
N SER A 157 -2.07 -17.34 -11.49
CA SER A 157 -2.50 -18.44 -12.37
C SER A 157 -3.44 -19.45 -11.69
N GLN A 158 -3.43 -19.51 -10.36
CA GLN A 158 -4.23 -20.43 -9.57
C GLN A 158 -5.12 -19.74 -8.54
N ARG A 159 -5.07 -18.40 -8.44
CA ARG A 159 -5.67 -17.66 -7.34
C ARG A 159 -6.24 -16.33 -7.80
N ASN A 160 -7.42 -15.99 -7.28
CA ASN A 160 -8.04 -14.70 -7.56
C ASN A 160 -7.41 -13.54 -6.77
N PHE A 161 -6.89 -13.83 -5.58
CA PHE A 161 -6.20 -12.94 -4.64
C PHE A 161 -5.07 -13.73 -3.98
N VAL A 162 -4.10 -13.08 -3.32
CA VAL A 162 -2.88 -13.75 -2.82
C VAL A 162 -3.18 -15.00 -1.97
N PHE A 163 -4.15 -14.92 -1.06
CA PHE A 163 -4.63 -16.03 -0.22
C PHE A 163 -6.04 -16.55 -0.62
N GLY A 164 -6.56 -16.09 -1.76
CA GLY A 164 -7.89 -16.47 -2.26
C GLY A 164 -9.06 -15.76 -1.57
N GLY A 165 -10.28 -16.01 -2.07
CA GLY A 165 -11.54 -15.50 -1.50
C GLY A 165 -11.80 -14.00 -1.71
N ALA A 166 -11.00 -13.15 -1.08
CA ALA A 166 -11.12 -11.69 -1.08
C ALA A 166 -9.72 -11.05 -0.92
N PRO A 167 -9.52 -9.78 -1.34
CA PRO A 167 -8.22 -9.14 -1.24
C PRO A 167 -7.86 -8.85 0.22
N GLY A 168 -6.63 -9.12 0.64
CA GLY A 168 -6.13 -8.79 1.98
C GLY A 168 -5.02 -7.74 1.99
N LEU A 169 -4.28 -7.67 3.09
CA LEU A 169 -3.06 -6.88 3.25
C LEU A 169 -2.09 -7.10 2.10
N ALA A 170 -1.84 -8.37 1.75
CA ALA A 170 -0.91 -8.74 0.70
C ALA A 170 -1.34 -8.20 -0.68
N ASP A 171 -2.62 -8.30 -1.02
CA ASP A 171 -3.16 -7.75 -2.27
C ASP A 171 -3.09 -6.22 -2.28
N ILE A 172 -3.48 -5.57 -1.19
CA ILE A 172 -3.42 -4.10 -1.06
C ILE A 172 -1.98 -3.59 -1.21
N ALA A 173 -1.03 -4.24 -0.56
CA ALA A 173 0.38 -3.88 -0.65
C ALA A 173 0.89 -4.02 -2.09
N LEU A 174 0.66 -5.17 -2.75
CA LEU A 174 1.05 -5.33 -4.15
C LEU A 174 0.39 -4.30 -5.06
N TYR A 175 -0.90 -4.06 -4.89
CA TYR A 175 -1.66 -3.16 -5.75
C TYR A 175 -1.18 -1.72 -5.63
N ALA A 176 -0.90 -1.24 -4.41
CA ALA A 176 -0.44 0.13 -4.17
C ALA A 176 0.87 0.49 -4.90
N PHE A 177 1.73 -0.49 -5.19
CA PHE A 177 2.95 -0.26 -5.98
C PHE A 177 2.72 -0.52 -7.48
N LEU A 178 1.95 -1.54 -7.83
CA LEU A 178 1.66 -1.86 -9.23
C LEU A 178 0.79 -0.79 -9.91
N SER A 179 -0.16 -0.19 -9.19
CA SER A 179 -0.95 0.96 -9.65
C SER A 179 -0.04 2.11 -10.09
N ARG A 180 0.98 2.44 -9.28
CA ARG A 180 1.97 3.48 -9.55
C ARG A 180 2.91 3.09 -10.69
N LEU A 181 3.30 1.81 -10.81
CA LEU A 181 4.06 1.33 -11.98
C LEU A 181 3.27 1.50 -13.29
N VAL A 182 1.97 1.20 -13.28
CA VAL A 182 1.09 1.33 -14.44
C VAL A 182 0.84 2.80 -14.78
N GLN A 183 0.41 3.60 -13.80
CA GLN A 183 -0.02 4.99 -13.99
C GLN A 183 1.18 5.93 -14.16
N ASP A 184 2.07 5.96 -13.16
CA ASP A 184 3.19 6.91 -13.09
C ASP A 184 4.45 6.36 -13.72
N GLY A 185 4.58 5.04 -13.84
CA GLY A 185 5.65 4.36 -14.57
C GLY A 185 5.35 4.16 -16.06
N GLN A 186 4.09 4.28 -16.49
CA GLN A 186 3.64 3.94 -17.86
C GLN A 186 4.10 2.54 -18.28
N ARG A 187 4.08 1.59 -17.34
CA ARG A 187 4.43 0.19 -17.56
C ARG A 187 3.17 -0.65 -17.56
N GLU A 188 2.43 -0.60 -18.67
CA GLU A 188 1.22 -1.42 -18.82
C GLU A 188 1.54 -2.90 -18.56
N ILE A 189 0.64 -3.58 -17.85
CA ILE A 189 0.65 -5.03 -17.74
C ILE A 189 0.26 -5.59 -19.12
N SER A 190 1.25 -6.13 -19.83
CA SER A 190 1.08 -6.60 -21.21
C SER A 190 0.09 -7.76 -21.31
N ALA A 191 -0.41 -8.01 -22.52
CA ALA A 191 -1.29 -9.16 -22.79
C ALA A 191 -0.64 -10.53 -22.53
N GLY A 192 0.68 -10.58 -22.36
CA GLY A 192 1.41 -11.80 -21.98
C GLY A 192 1.26 -12.20 -20.51
N PHE A 193 0.64 -11.36 -19.68
CA PHE A 193 0.38 -11.63 -18.25
C PHE A 193 -1.12 -11.57 -17.92
N PRO A 194 -1.95 -12.47 -18.49
CA PRO A 194 -3.40 -12.40 -18.37
C PRO A 194 -3.92 -12.56 -16.94
N HIS A 195 -3.29 -13.39 -16.11
CA HIS A 195 -3.75 -13.61 -14.73
C HIS A 195 -3.44 -12.42 -13.84
N LEU A 196 -2.23 -11.85 -13.97
CA LEU A 196 -1.86 -10.60 -13.31
C LEU A 196 -2.77 -9.46 -13.76
N LYS A 197 -3.05 -9.32 -15.06
CA LYS A 197 -3.96 -8.31 -15.59
C LYS A 197 -5.37 -8.47 -15.03
N ALA A 198 -5.87 -9.70 -14.92
CA ALA A 198 -7.17 -9.99 -14.33
C ALA A 198 -7.21 -9.67 -12.82
N TRP A 199 -6.15 -9.98 -12.07
CA TRP A 199 -6.03 -9.57 -10.66
C TRP A 199 -6.01 -8.06 -10.51
N TYR A 200 -5.22 -7.36 -11.32
CA TYR A 200 -5.12 -5.90 -11.28
C TYR A 200 -6.51 -5.27 -11.52
N GLY A 201 -7.25 -5.74 -12.53
CA GLY A 201 -8.60 -5.26 -12.81
C GLY A 201 -9.61 -5.54 -11.68
N ARG A 202 -9.45 -6.61 -10.90
CA ARG A 202 -10.26 -6.83 -9.68
C ARG A 202 -9.93 -5.79 -8.61
N MET A 203 -8.65 -5.47 -8.43
CA MET A 203 -8.20 -4.49 -7.43
C MET A 203 -8.64 -3.06 -7.76
N GLU A 204 -8.77 -2.69 -9.04
CA GLU A 204 -9.29 -1.37 -9.46
C GLU A 204 -10.75 -1.11 -9.05
N THR A 205 -11.50 -2.16 -8.71
CA THR A 205 -12.92 -2.07 -8.34
C THR A 205 -13.18 -2.05 -6.84
N LEU A 206 -12.12 -1.99 -6.03
CA LEU A 206 -12.21 -1.97 -4.56
C LEU A 206 -12.69 -0.64 -3.97
#